data_AF-A0A952J0P4-F1
#
_entry.id   AF-A0A952J0P4-F1
#
_cell.length_a   1.000
_cell.length_b   1.000
_cell.length_c   1.000
_cell.angle_alpha   90.00
_cell.angle_beta   90.00
_cell.angle_gamma   90.00
#
_symmetry.space_group_name_H-M   'P 1'
#
loop_
_entity.id
_entity.type
_entity.pdbx_description
1 polymer ?
#
loop_
_entity_poly.entity_id
_entity_poly.type
_entity_poly.pdbx_seq_one_letter_code
_entity_poly.pdbx_strand_id
1 'polypeptide(L)'
;MDAFVALYLLMLAGITGYVLIANVPSILHTPLLSGSNFIHGVVLAGAMVALGHAEGALQTTIGFFGVMAATANVVGGYIVTDRMLAMFESSAKRNQRRLEQEQKLLAERNKSVNDNAEDNIEQQALSGDGNKSGDGSQSE
;
A
#
# COMPACT_ATOMS: atom_id res chain seq x y z
N MET A 1 6.71 -9.54 44.57
CA MET A 1 5.79 -9.73 43.42
C MET A 1 6.45 -10.73 42.51
N ASP A 2 6.16 -11.98 42.81
CA ASP A 2 7.15 -13.04 42.78
C ASP A 2 7.02 -13.80 41.47
N ALA A 3 8.07 -14.51 41.03
CA ALA A 3 8.23 -15.08 39.68
C ALA A 3 6.96 -15.69 39.03
N PHE A 4 6.04 -16.23 39.83
CA PHE A 4 4.69 -16.61 39.41
C PHE A 4 3.94 -15.51 38.65
N VAL A 5 3.89 -14.27 39.15
CA VAL A 5 3.21 -13.14 38.48
C VAL A 5 3.86 -12.83 37.13
N ALA A 6 5.20 -12.82 37.07
CA ALA A 6 5.93 -12.60 35.81
C ALA A 6 5.67 -13.72 34.80
N LEU A 7 5.59 -14.98 35.26
CA LEU A 7 5.25 -16.13 34.43
C LEU A 7 3.81 -16.04 33.91
N TYR A 8 2.85 -15.66 34.76
CA TYR A 8 1.47 -15.41 34.36
C TYR A 8 1.38 -14.30 33.30
N LEU A 9 2.08 -13.18 33.51
CA LEU A 9 2.13 -12.09 32.52
C LEU A 9 2.75 -12.54 31.20
N LEU A 10 3.85 -13.30 31.24
CA LEU A 10 4.48 -13.86 30.05
C LEU A 10 3.51 -14.76 29.27
N MET A 11 2.83 -15.67 29.97
CA MET A 11 1.89 -16.61 29.35
C MET A 11 0.68 -15.88 28.75
N LEU A 12 0.07 -14.96 29.50
CA LEU A 12 -1.06 -14.16 29.04
C LEU A 12 -0.67 -13.29 27.85
N ALA A 13 0.45 -12.56 27.93
CA ALA A 13 0.94 -11.73 26.83
C ALA A 13 1.25 -12.54 25.56
N GLY A 14 1.83 -13.74 25.71
CA GLY A 14 2.09 -14.65 24.59
C GLY A 14 0.80 -15.11 23.89
N ILE A 15 -0.20 -15.53 24.67
CA ILE A 15 -1.52 -15.90 24.12
C ILE A 15 -2.19 -14.70 23.45
N THR A 16 -2.17 -13.52 24.10
CA THR A 16 -2.72 -12.29 23.53
C THR A 16 -2.05 -11.94 22.20
N GLY A 17 -0.71 -12.02 22.12
CA GLY A 17 0.03 -11.78 20.88
C GLY A 17 -0.35 -12.74 19.76
N TYR A 18 -0.48 -14.03 20.05
CA TYR A 18 -0.90 -15.04 19.08
C TYR A 18 -2.31 -14.74 18.52
N VAL A 19 -3.29 -14.50 19.40
CA VAL A 19 -4.67 -14.21 19.00
C VAL A 19 -4.76 -12.92 18.17
N LEU A 20 -3.95 -11.91 18.51
CA LEU A 20 -3.92 -10.63 17.79
C LEU A 20 -3.40 -10.79 16.36
N ILE A 21 -2.32 -11.57 16.16
CA ILE A 21 -1.68 -11.75 14.84
C ILE A 21 -2.46 -12.76 13.97
N ALA A 22 -3.12 -13.76 14.57
CA ALA A 22 -3.84 -14.79 13.85
C ALA A 22 -4.99 -14.26 12.96
N ASN A 23 -5.51 -13.06 13.25
CA ASN A 23 -6.68 -12.48 12.59
C ASN A 23 -6.35 -11.32 11.62
N VAL A 24 -5.08 -11.16 11.21
CA VAL A 24 -4.69 -10.06 10.30
C VAL A 24 -4.85 -10.47 8.83
N PRO A 25 -5.38 -9.59 7.96
CA PRO A 25 -5.45 -9.86 6.53
C PRO A 25 -4.05 -9.86 5.89
N SER A 26 -3.86 -10.65 4.83
CA SER A 26 -2.51 -10.90 4.29
C SER A 26 -1.79 -9.68 3.73
N ILE A 27 -2.53 -8.63 3.36
CA ILE A 27 -1.96 -7.36 2.91
C ILE A 27 -1.16 -6.63 4.01
N LEU A 28 -1.41 -6.96 5.28
CA LEU A 28 -0.75 -6.34 6.43
C LEU A 28 0.44 -7.14 6.96
N HIS A 29 0.77 -8.34 6.43
CA HIS A 29 1.89 -9.12 6.98
C HIS A 29 3.23 -8.38 6.91
N THR A 30 3.53 -7.72 5.79
CA THR A 30 4.80 -6.97 5.62
C THR A 30 4.85 -5.71 6.50
N PRO A 31 3.81 -4.86 6.53
CA PRO A 31 3.72 -3.77 7.51
C PRO A 31 3.79 -4.24 8.97
N LEU A 32 3.13 -5.34 9.30
CA LEU A 32 3.12 -5.89 10.66
C LEU A 32 4.50 -6.42 11.05
N LEU A 33 5.19 -7.10 10.14
CA LEU A 33 6.56 -7.56 10.34
C LEU A 33 7.53 -6.39 10.60
N SER A 34 7.36 -5.27 9.89
CA SER A 34 8.12 -4.04 10.17
C SER A 34 7.72 -3.42 11.52
N GLY A 35 6.42 -3.38 11.82
CA GLY A 35 5.89 -2.82 13.06
C GLY A 35 6.36 -3.58 14.31
N SER A 36 6.41 -4.91 14.27
CA SER A 36 6.92 -5.71 15.39
C SER A 36 8.43 -5.48 15.62
N ASN A 37 9.21 -5.24 14.56
CA ASN A 37 10.61 -4.84 14.67
C ASN A 37 10.76 -3.47 15.35
N PHE A 38 9.88 -2.50 15.07
CA PHE A 38 9.86 -1.22 15.78
C PHE A 38 9.50 -1.38 17.28
N ILE A 39 8.50 -2.21 17.60
CA ILE A 39 8.03 -2.42 18.99
C ILE A 39 9.10 -3.08 19.85
N HIS A 40 9.88 -4.03 19.30
CA HIS A 40 11.01 -4.62 20.02
C HIS A 40 12.14 -3.60 20.31
N GLY A 41 12.07 -2.40 19.74
CA GLY A 41 12.89 -1.27 20.12
C GLY A 41 12.84 -0.88 21.62
N VAL A 42 11.91 -1.45 22.41
CA VAL A 42 11.89 -1.36 23.89
C VAL A 42 13.24 -1.75 24.54
N VAL A 43 14.07 -2.52 23.85
CA VAL A 43 15.47 -2.81 24.26
C VAL A 43 16.25 -1.53 24.56
N LEU A 44 15.95 -0.40 23.92
CA LEU A 44 16.56 0.89 24.20
C LEU A 44 16.40 1.30 25.67
N ALA A 45 15.22 1.09 26.27
CA ALA A 45 15.00 1.41 27.68
C ALA A 45 15.91 0.57 28.59
N GLY A 46 16.06 -0.72 28.29
CA GLY A 46 16.98 -1.61 29.00
C GLY A 46 18.44 -1.19 28.83
N ALA A 47 18.84 -0.81 27.61
CA ALA A 47 20.20 -0.33 27.33
C ALA A 47 20.52 0.98 28.07
N MET A 48 19.57 1.91 28.16
CA MET A 48 19.73 3.15 28.92
C MET A 48 19.90 2.89 30.42
N VAL A 49 19.09 1.99 31.00
CA VAL A 49 19.23 1.60 32.41
C VAL A 49 20.59 0.93 32.66
N ALA A 50 21.02 0.03 31.76
CA ALA A 50 22.30 -0.66 31.85
C ALA A 50 23.49 0.32 31.78
N LEU A 51 23.46 1.27 30.85
CA LEU A 51 24.48 2.31 30.75
C LEU A 51 24.47 3.24 31.97
N GLY A 52 23.30 3.56 32.52
CA GLY A 52 23.16 4.39 33.72
C GLY A 52 23.76 3.76 35.00
N HIS A 53 23.91 2.43 35.04
CA HIS A 53 24.55 1.71 36.13
C HIS A 53 25.98 1.23 35.78
N ALA A 54 26.56 1.69 34.68
CA ALA A 54 27.90 1.30 34.28
C ALA A 54 28.96 2.01 35.13
N GLU A 55 29.78 1.24 35.86
CA GLU A 55 30.81 1.77 36.76
C GLU A 55 32.22 1.74 36.14
N GLY A 56 32.44 0.85 35.16
CA GLY A 56 33.74 0.67 34.52
C GLY A 56 33.81 1.17 33.07
N ALA A 57 34.99 1.61 32.63
CA ALA A 57 35.21 2.10 31.26
C ALA A 57 34.77 1.10 30.17
N LEU A 58 34.96 -0.20 30.40
CA LEU A 58 34.50 -1.26 29.50
C LEU A 58 32.96 -1.32 29.43
N GLN A 59 32.28 -1.27 30.59
CA GLN A 59 30.82 -1.31 30.67
C GLN A 59 30.21 -0.05 30.04
N THR A 60 30.78 1.12 30.29
CA THR A 60 30.35 2.39 29.70
C THR A 60 30.48 2.35 28.18
N THR A 61 31.59 1.83 27.66
CA THR A 61 31.81 1.73 26.21
C THR A 61 30.80 0.78 25.56
N ILE A 62 30.60 -0.41 26.14
CA ILE A 62 29.62 -1.39 25.63
C ILE A 62 28.20 -0.84 25.72
N GLY A 63 27.84 -0.22 26.85
CA GLY A 63 26.52 0.40 27.05
C GLY A 63 26.28 1.54 26.07
N PHE A 64 27.29 2.35 25.75
CA PHE A 64 27.21 3.41 24.74
C PHE A 64 26.88 2.85 23.35
N PHE A 65 27.60 1.82 22.90
CA PHE A 65 27.28 1.14 21.63
C PHE A 65 25.93 0.42 21.67
N GLY A 66 25.55 -0.12 22.83
CA GLY A 66 24.24 -0.75 23.05
C GLY A 66 23.09 0.24 22.89
N VAL A 67 23.19 1.43 23.50
CA VAL A 67 22.21 2.52 23.32
C VAL A 67 22.18 2.98 21.87
N MET A 68 23.34 3.18 21.24
CA MET A 68 23.43 3.59 19.84
C MET A 68 22.74 2.59 18.89
N ALA A 69 23.02 1.30 19.06
CA ALA A 69 22.40 0.23 18.27
C ALA A 69 20.89 0.13 18.52
N ALA A 70 20.45 0.26 19.78
CA ALA A 70 19.04 0.23 20.12
C ALA A 70 18.29 1.44 19.56
N THR A 71 18.89 2.63 19.60
CA THR A 71 18.34 3.84 18.95
C THR A 71 18.21 3.65 17.45
N ALA A 72 19.23 3.08 16.78
CA ALA A 72 19.18 2.79 15.36
C ALA A 72 18.03 1.84 15.00
N ASN A 73 17.77 0.81 15.82
CA ASN A 73 16.65 -0.11 15.63
C ASN A 73 15.29 0.59 15.76
N VAL A 74 15.10 1.42 16.80
CA VAL A 74 13.85 2.19 17.01
C VAL A 74 13.61 3.17 15.85
N VAL A 75 14.61 3.99 15.52
CA VAL A 75 14.47 5.04 14.49
C VAL A 75 14.30 4.41 13.11
N GLY A 76 15.12 3.41 12.78
CA GLY A 76 15.01 2.70 11.50
C GLY A 76 13.68 1.96 11.36
N GLY A 77 13.24 1.28 12.43
CA GLY A 77 11.95 0.60 12.47
C GLY A 77 10.77 1.55 12.29
N TYR A 78 10.81 2.73 12.92
CA TYR A 78 9.76 3.74 12.78
C TYR A 78 9.65 4.27 11.34
N ILE A 79 10.77 4.70 10.74
CA ILE A 79 10.79 5.29 9.39
C ILE A 79 10.27 4.29 8.35
N VAL A 80 10.70 3.02 8.44
CA VAL A 80 10.28 1.99 7.49
C VAL A 80 8.79 1.69 7.66
N THR A 81 8.32 1.56 8.90
CA THR A 81 6.91 1.26 9.20
C THR A 81 6.00 2.40 8.75
N ASP A 82 6.36 3.65 9.01
CA ASP A 82 5.62 4.84 8.56
C ASP A 82 5.47 4.87 7.04
N ARG A 83 6.57 4.65 6.31
CA ARG A 83 6.54 4.56 4.84
C ARG A 83 5.67 3.41 4.36
N MET A 84 5.69 2.27 5.05
CA MET A 84 4.84 1.13 4.69
C MET A 84 3.36 1.43 4.92
N LEU A 85 3.01 2.12 6.00
CA LEU A 85 1.63 2.49 6.30
C LEU A 85 1.09 3.58 5.36
N ALA A 86 1.94 4.54 4.97
CA ALA A 86 1.59 5.56 3.97
C ALA A 86 1.23 4.98 2.59
N MET A 87 1.67 3.75 2.29
CA MET A 87 1.28 3.06 1.05
C MET A 87 -0.21 2.67 1.02
N PHE A 88 -0.86 2.46 2.18
CA PHE A 88 -2.29 2.15 2.22
C PHE A 88 -3.15 3.36 1.86
N GLU A 89 -2.81 4.53 2.41
CA GLU A 89 -3.54 5.77 2.14
C GLU A 89 -3.37 6.22 0.68
N SER A 90 -2.14 6.10 0.15
CA SER A 90 -1.85 6.43 -1.24
C SER A 90 -2.41 5.42 -2.25
N SER A 91 -2.57 4.14 -1.87
CA SER A 91 -3.19 3.12 -2.71
C SER A 91 -4.68 3.40 -2.93
N ALA A 92 -5.41 3.77 -1.87
CA ALA A 92 -6.83 4.13 -1.96
C ALA A 92 -7.06 5.29 -2.94
N LYS A 93 -6.25 6.34 -2.85
CA LYS A 93 -6.32 7.52 -3.73
C LYS A 93 -5.92 7.22 -5.18
N ARG A 94 -4.95 6.31 -5.40
CA ARG A 94 -4.56 5.87 -6.76
C ARG A 94 -5.65 5.06 -7.44
N ASN A 95 -6.35 4.18 -6.71
CA ASN A 95 -7.41 3.37 -7.28
C ASN A 95 -8.60 4.21 -7.79
N GLN A 96 -9.00 5.26 -7.05
CA GLN A 96 -10.03 6.20 -7.52
C GLN A 96 -9.66 6.90 -8.83
N ARG A 97 -8.44 7.43 -8.92
CA ARG A 97 -7.96 8.10 -10.15
C ARG A 97 -7.92 7.16 -11.34
N ARG A 98 -7.54 5.89 -11.12
CA ARG A 98 -7.51 4.87 -12.16
C ARG A 98 -8.92 4.58 -12.68
N LEU A 99 -9.90 4.47 -11.79
CA LEU A 99 -11.31 4.29 -12.17
C LEU A 99 -11.86 5.50 -12.94
N GLU A 100 -11.55 6.72 -12.49
CA GLU A 100 -11.93 7.94 -13.21
C GLU A 100 -11.28 8.02 -14.61
N GLN A 101 -10.00 7.65 -14.73
CA GLN A 101 -9.31 7.58 -16.01
C GLN A 101 -9.92 6.51 -16.92
N GLU A 102 -10.21 5.33 -16.39
CA GLU A 102 -10.81 4.23 -17.14
C GLU A 102 -12.21 4.62 -17.64
N GLN A 103 -13.02 5.31 -16.82
CA GLN A 103 -14.30 5.86 -17.26
C GLN A 103 -14.15 6.94 -18.34
N LYS A 104 -13.16 7.84 -18.23
CA LYS A 104 -12.90 8.86 -19.27
C LYS A 104 -12.46 8.23 -20.59
N LEU A 105 -11.58 7.24 -20.54
CA LEU A 105 -11.13 6.48 -21.71
C LEU A 105 -12.28 5.70 -22.36
N LEU A 106 -13.18 5.11 -21.55
CA LEU A 106 -14.38 4.45 -22.05
C LEU A 106 -15.37 5.45 -22.67
N ALA A 107 -15.53 6.64 -22.08
CA ALA A 107 -16.35 7.71 -22.63
C ALA A 107 -15.79 8.25 -23.96
N GLU A 108 -14.47 8.48 -24.05
CA GLU A 108 -13.80 8.90 -25.29
C GLU A 108 -13.92 7.83 -26.37
N ARG A 109 -13.73 6.55 -26.03
CA ARG A 109 -13.91 5.43 -26.96
C ARG A 109 -15.34 5.35 -27.48
N ASN A 110 -16.34 5.38 -26.60
CA ASN A 110 -17.74 5.34 -27.01
C ASN A 110 -18.13 6.55 -27.89
N LYS A 111 -17.62 7.74 -27.55
CA LYS A 111 -17.81 8.93 -28.39
C LYS A 111 -17.20 8.75 -29.78
N SER A 112 -15.94 8.31 -29.86
CA SER A 112 -15.28 8.05 -31.15
C SER A 112 -15.99 6.98 -31.99
N VAL A 113 -16.58 5.96 -31.35
CA VAL A 113 -17.36 4.94 -32.06
C VAL A 113 -18.65 5.54 -32.63
N ASN A 114 -19.32 6.41 -31.88
CA ASN A 114 -20.53 7.08 -32.36
C ASN A 114 -20.21 8.05 -33.50
N ASP A 115 -19.17 8.87 -33.35
CA ASP A 115 -18.73 9.83 -34.37
C ASP A 115 -18.38 9.08 -35.69
N ASN A 116 -17.65 7.96 -35.60
CA ASN A 116 -17.35 7.12 -36.76
C ASN A 116 -18.59 6.46 -37.39
N ALA A 117 -19.64 6.20 -36.62
CA ALA A 117 -20.88 5.65 -37.14
C ALA A 117 -21.68 6.72 -37.92
N GLU A 118 -21.69 7.95 -37.42
CA GLU A 118 -22.32 9.10 -38.07
C GLU A 118 -21.61 9.43 -39.41
N ASP A 119 -20.27 9.49 -39.41
CA ASP A 119 -19.47 9.70 -40.63
C ASP A 119 -19.73 8.63 -41.70
N ASN A 120 -19.89 7.36 -41.30
CA ASN A 120 -20.20 6.27 -42.22
C ASN A 120 -21.61 6.36 -42.81
N ILE A 121 -22.59 6.88 -42.05
CA ILE A 121 -23.96 7.10 -42.53
C ILE A 121 -23.99 8.29 -43.49
N GLU A 122 -23.30 9.39 -43.20
CA GLU A 122 -23.19 10.54 -44.12
C GLU A 122 -22.50 10.14 -45.42
N GLN A 123 -21.38 9.40 -45.36
CA GLN A 123 -20.69 8.91 -46.55
C GLN A 123 -21.57 7.99 -47.40
N GLN A 124 -22.41 7.16 -46.79
CA GLN A 124 -23.38 6.33 -47.52
C GLN A 124 -24.53 7.15 -48.12
N ALA A 125 -25.02 8.18 -47.42
CA ALA A 125 -26.06 9.08 -47.94
C ALA A 125 -25.57 9.91 -49.14
N LEU A 126 -24.32 10.39 -49.10
CA LEU A 126 -23.65 11.10 -50.19
C LEU A 126 -23.32 10.17 -51.38
N SER A 127 -23.02 8.90 -51.12
CA SER A 127 -22.76 7.90 -52.18
C SER A 127 -24.04 7.33 -52.80
N GLY A 128 -25.18 7.41 -52.09
CA GLY A 128 -26.49 6.88 -52.53
C GLY A 128 -27.26 7.78 -53.51
N ASP A 129 -26.89 9.06 -53.65
CA ASP A 129 -27.53 10.01 -54.58
C ASP A 129 -26.98 9.90 -56.03
N GLY A 130 -25.94 9.10 -56.24
CA GLY A 130 -25.33 8.89 -57.57
C GLY A 130 -26.07 7.93 -58.52
N ASN A 131 -27.16 7.28 -58.10
CA ASN A 131 -27.80 6.20 -58.91
C ASN A 131 -29.27 6.48 -59.28
N LYS A 132 -29.67 7.75 -59.44
CA LYS A 132 -31.01 8.12 -59.95
C LYS A 132 -30.98 8.95 -61.24
N SER A 133 -29.89 8.92 -61.99
CA SER A 133 -29.83 9.46 -63.36
C SER A 133 -29.45 8.35 -64.34
N GLY A 134 -30.42 7.51 -64.66
CA GLY A 134 -30.25 6.38 -65.57
C GLY A 134 -31.56 5.65 -65.89
N ASP A 135 -32.68 6.36 -65.91
CA ASP A 135 -33.84 5.93 -66.70
C ASP A 135 -33.78 6.70 -68.02
N GLY A 136 -33.73 5.99 -69.13
CA GLY A 136 -33.55 6.60 -70.44
C GLY A 136 -33.10 5.61 -71.49
N SER A 137 -34.08 4.88 -72.02
CA SER A 137 -34.05 4.14 -73.29
C SER A 137 -33.20 2.86 -73.33
N GLN A 138 -33.87 1.72 -73.45
CA GLN A 138 -33.86 0.97 -74.70
C GLN A 138 -35.04 -0.01 -74.73
N SER A 139 -36.05 0.40 -75.48
CA SER A 139 -36.91 -0.47 -76.27
C SER A 139 -36.07 -1.12 -77.37
N GLU A 140 -36.08 -2.44 -77.46
CA GLU A 140 -36.25 -3.28 -78.68
C GLU A 140 -36.11 -4.76 -78.33
#